data_AF-A0A937ZYC1-F1
#
_entry.id   AF-A0A937ZYC1-F1
#
_cell.length_a   1.000
_cell.length_b   1.000
_cell.length_c   1.000
_cell.angle_alpha   90.00
_cell.angle_beta   90.00
_cell.angle_gamma   90.00
#
_symmetry.space_group_name_H-M   'P 1'
#
loop_
_entity.id
_entity.type
_entity.pdbx_description
1 polymer ?
#
loop_
_entity_poly.entity_id
_entity_poly.type
_entity_poly.pdbx_seq_one_letter_code
_entity_poly.pdbx_strand_id
1 'polypeptide(L)' 'ALAGLINILDPDVIVLGGGLSKLGRLYRNVPPLWRGSTFSDSVDTPLLPAKHGDSSGVRGAAWLWPAERR' A
#
# COMPACT_ATOMS: atom_id res chain seq x y z
N ALA A 1 -0.28 9.01 10.77
CA ALA A 1 -0.58 7.55 10.72
C ALA A 1 0.35 6.80 9.79
N LEU A 2 0.34 7.08 8.48
CA LEU A 2 1.11 6.29 7.48
C LEU A 2 2.64 6.37 7.67
N ALA A 3 3.18 7.53 8.05
CA ALA A 3 4.60 7.65 8.39
C ALA A 3 5.02 6.78 9.60
N GLY A 4 4.13 6.64 10.60
CA GLY A 4 4.38 5.74 11.73
C GLY A 4 4.39 4.26 11.32
N LEU A 5 3.52 3.87 10.38
CA LEU A 5 3.56 2.54 9.79
C LEU A 5 4.88 2.27 9.06
N ILE A 6 5.34 3.23 8.24
CA ILE A 6 6.63 3.13 7.54
C ILE A 6 7.77 2.95 8.53
N ASN A 7 7.82 3.74 9.60
CA ASN A 7 8.88 3.63 10.61
C ASN A 7 8.91 2.28 11.35
N ILE A 8 7.76 1.59 11.48
CA ILE A 8 7.67 0.32 12.22
C ILE A 8 7.87 -0.89 11.31
N LEU A 9 7.33 -0.85 10.09
CA LEU A 9 7.29 -2.02 9.20
C LEU A 9 8.28 -1.96 8.03
N ASP A 10 8.78 -0.76 7.68
CA ASP A 10 9.64 -0.51 6.52
C ASP A 10 9.23 -1.27 5.25
N PRO A 11 8.02 -1.03 4.72
CA PRO A 11 7.51 -1.84 3.62
C PRO A 11 8.14 -1.46 2.28
N ASP A 12 8.40 -2.46 1.44
CA ASP A 12 8.81 -2.27 0.04
C ASP A 12 7.75 -1.55 -0.81
N VAL A 13 6.47 -1.63 -0.44
CA VAL A 13 5.36 -1.02 -1.17
C VAL A 13 4.12 -0.82 -0.28
N ILE A 14 3.42 0.29 -0.47
CA ILE A 14 2.10 0.54 0.11
C ILE A 14 1.06 0.60 -1.00
N VAL A 15 0.04 -0.25 -0.92
CA VAL A 15 -1.08 -0.26 -1.87
C VAL A 15 -2.31 0.37 -1.23
N LEU A 16 -2.85 1.45 -1.81
CA LEU A 16 -4.14 2.00 -1.41
C LEU A 16 -5.27 1.16 -2.01
N GLY A 17 -6.13 0.62 -1.14
CA GLY A 17 -7.35 -0.08 -1.51
C GLY A 17 -8.60 0.80 -1.47
N GLY A 18 -9.74 0.20 -1.85
CA GLY A 18 -11.07 0.81 -1.74
C GLY A 18 -11.25 2.08 -2.58
N GLY A 19 -12.27 2.88 -2.23
CA GLY A 19 -12.60 4.11 -2.96
C GLY A 19 -11.49 5.17 -2.97
N LEU A 20 -10.63 5.16 -1.95
CA LEU A 20 -9.51 6.09 -1.83
C LEU A 20 -8.46 5.87 -2.94
N SER A 21 -8.31 4.64 -3.42
CA SER A 21 -7.40 4.29 -4.52
C SER A 21 -7.72 4.99 -5.85
N LYS A 22 -8.95 5.48 -6.01
CA LYS A 22 -9.38 6.20 -7.22
C LYS A 22 -8.94 7.67 -7.20
N LEU A 23 -8.46 8.19 -6.06
CA LEU A 23 -8.06 9.58 -5.92
C LEU A 23 -6.60 9.78 -6.37
N GLY A 24 -6.43 10.01 -7.67
CA GLY A 24 -5.11 10.19 -8.29
C GLY A 24 -4.19 11.23 -7.63
N ARG A 25 -4.75 12.26 -6.97
CA ARG A 25 -3.98 13.28 -6.25
C ARG A 25 -3.17 12.72 -5.07
N LEU A 26 -3.60 11.61 -4.48
CA LEU A 26 -2.92 11.03 -3.32
C LEU A 26 -1.54 10.50 -3.67
N TYR A 27 -1.38 9.90 -4.85
CA TYR A 27 -0.10 9.37 -5.32
C TYR A 27 0.96 10.45 -5.56
N ARG A 28 0.54 11.70 -5.78
CA ARG A 28 1.45 12.84 -5.90
C ARG A 28 1.69 13.55 -4.58
N ASN A 29 0.64 13.68 -3.76
CA ASN A 29 0.68 14.53 -2.57
C ASN A 29 1.14 13.79 -1.31
N VAL A 30 0.81 12.51 -1.17
CA VAL A 30 1.14 11.75 0.05
C VAL A 30 2.63 11.44 0.17
N PRO A 31 3.35 10.99 -0.88
CA PRO A 31 4.76 10.64 -0.74
C PRO A 31 5.67 11.81 -0.28
N PRO A 32 5.49 13.05 -0.77
CA PRO A 32 6.24 14.19 -0.23
C PRO A 32 5.92 14.47 1.25
N LEU A 33 4.67 14.29 1.67
CA LEU A 33 4.22 14.63 3.02
C LEU A 33 4.76 13.67 4.08
N TRP A 34 4.80 12.36 3.80
CA TRP A 34 5.30 11.41 4.79
C TRP A 34 6.82 11.47 4.94
N ARG A 35 7.56 11.94 3.93
CA ARG A 35 9.04 12.00 3.98
C ARG A 35 9.51 12.95 5.08
N GLY A 36 8.77 14.05 5.29
CA GLY A 36 9.02 14.97 6.40
C GLY A 36 8.51 14.49 7.76
N SER A 37 7.92 13.29 7.84
CA SER A 37 7.33 12.72 9.06
C SER A 37 7.90 11.34 9.43
N THR A 38 8.90 10.85 8.68
CA THR A 38 9.61 9.59 8.93
C THR A 38 10.97 9.84 9.55
N PHE A 39 11.48 8.89 10.34
CA PHE A 39 12.79 9.03 11.00
C PHE A 39 13.98 8.81 10.06
N SER A 40 13.77 8.14 8.93
CA SER A 40 14.80 7.89 7.93
C SER A 40 15.00 9.09 7.00
N ASP A 41 16.25 9.38 6.67
CA ASP A 41 16.66 10.40 5.70
C ASP A 41 16.17 10.10 4.27
N SER A 42 15.81 8.84 4.00
CA SER A 42 15.22 8.40 2.73
C SER A 42 14.05 7.45 2.97
N VAL A 43 12.95 7.71 2.26
CA VAL A 43 11.79 6.82 2.17
C VAL A 43 11.47 6.65 0.70
N ASP A 44 11.85 5.48 0.19
CA ASP A 44 11.66 5.06 -1.19
C ASP A 44 10.42 4.18 -1.38
N THR A 45 9.69 3.88 -0.29
CA THR A 45 8.42 3.16 -0.33
C THR A 45 7.45 3.80 -1.32
N PRO A 46 7.10 3.14 -2.44
CA PRO A 46 6.15 3.63 -3.40
C PRO A 46 4.71 3.49 -2.88
N LEU A 47 3.88 4.49 -3.19
CA LEU A 47 2.44 4.45 -2.96
C LEU A 47 1.73 4.10 -4.27
N LEU A 48 1.04 2.96 -4.32
CA LEU A 48 0.43 2.45 -5.55
C LEU A 48 -1.09 2.23 -5.42
N PRO A 49 -1.87 2.31 -6.52
CA PRO A 49 -3.27 1.92 -6.54
C PRO A 49 -3.44 0.39 -6.51
N ALA A 50 -4.52 -0.08 -5.88
CA ALA A 50 -4.94 -1.47 -5.97
C ALA A 50 -5.29 -1.85 -7.43
N LYS A 51 -4.56 -2.82 -7.97
CA LYS A 51 -4.75 -3.31 -9.35
C LYS A 51 -6.09 -4.03 -9.57
N HIS A 52 -6.62 -4.70 -8.55
CA HIS A 52 -7.73 -5.64 -8.71
C HIS A 52 -9.07 -5.09 -8.22
N GLY A 53 -9.12 -3.83 -7.77
CA GLY A 53 -10.34 -3.13 -7.37
C GLY A 53 -11.24 -3.97 -6.45
N ASP A 54 -12.52 -4.04 -6.78
CA ASP A 54 -13.54 -4.74 -6.01
C ASP A 54 -13.31 -6.27 -5.97
N SER A 55 -12.59 -6.82 -6.94
CA SER A 55 -12.20 -8.24 -6.95
C SER A 55 -11.02 -8.56 -6.00
N SER A 56 -10.41 -7.56 -5.36
CA SER A 56 -9.26 -7.80 -4.47
C SER A 56 -9.61 -8.70 -3.28
N GLY A 57 -10.83 -8.59 -2.74
CA GLY A 57 -11.27 -9.38 -1.58
C GLY A 57 -11.39 -10.86 -1.91
N VAL A 58 -12.14 -11.21 -2.96
CA VAL A 58 -12.32 -12.61 -3.39
C VAL A 58 -11.01 -13.27 -3.82
N ARG A 59 -10.13 -12.53 -4.50
CA ARG A 59 -8.80 -13.04 -4.87
C ARG A 59 -7.90 -13.27 -3.65
N GLY A 60 -7.93 -12.35 -2.69
CA GLY A 60 -7.22 -12.50 -1.42
C GLY A 60 -7.70 -13.74 -0.66
N ALA A 61 -9.01 -13.93 -0.55
CA ALA A 61 -9.60 -15.10 0.09
C ALA A 61 -9.19 -16.42 -0.61
N ALA A 62 -9.22 -16.45 -1.94
CA ALA A 62 -8.77 -17.61 -2.70
C ALA A 62 -7.27 -17.91 -2.53
N TRP A 63 -6.43 -16.90 -2.30
CA TRP A 63 -4.99 -17.07 -2.05
C TRP A 63 -4.63 -17.48 -0.62
N LEU A 64 -5.52 -17.24 0.36
CA LEU A 64 -5.31 -17.69 1.74
C LEU A 64 -5.40 -19.22 1.87
N TRP A 65 -6.10 -19.88 0.95
CA TRP A 65 -6.12 -21.33 0.87
C TRP A 65 -5.07 -21.79 -0.15
N PRO A 66 -4.00 -22.49 0.27
CA PRO A 66 -3.08 -23.06 -0.70
C PRO A 66 -3.86 -24.00 -1.61
N ALA A 67 -3.75 -23.81 -2.92
CA ALA A 67 -4.19 -24.83 -3.86
C ALA A 67 -3.41 -26.09 -3.50
N GLU A 68 -4.11 -27.13 -3.03
CA GLU A 68 -3.49 -28.43 -2.78
C GLU A 68 -2.66 -28.78 -4.01
N ARG A 69 -1.32 -28.85 -3.84
CA ARG A 69 -0.45 -29.38 -4.89
C ARG A 69 -0.87 -30.84 -5.05
N ARG A 70 -1.66 -31.12 -6.09
CA ARG A 70 -1.75 -32.45 -6.66
C ARG A 70 -0.40 -32.86 -7.23
#